data_AF-A0A2E9JK29-F1
#
_entry.id   AF-A0A2E9JK29-F1
#
_cell.length_a   1.000
_cell.length_b   1.000
_cell.length_c   1.000
_cell.angle_alpha   90.00
_cell.angle_beta   90.00
_cell.angle_gamma   90.00
#
_symmetry.space_group_name_H-M   'P 1'
#
loop_
_entity.id
_entity.type
_entity.pdbx_description
1 polymer ?
#
loop_
_entity_poly.entity_id
_entity_poly.type
_entity_poly.pdbx_seq_one_letter_code
_entity_poly.pdbx_strand_id
1 'polypeptide(L)'
;MEGAESSHRKAIALKPDFVGAYYNLGSMLQALNRLEEAEACFNQAIALKPDYAKAYSNLGNTLQALGRLEEAEASYAKAIALEPDYAEAHASLGLTLKNSADWKMLR
;
A
#
# COMPACT_ATOMS: atom_id res chain seq x y z
N MET A 1 -2.98 9.83 19.05
CA MET A 1 -2.46 9.08 17.89
C MET A 1 -1.03 8.55 18.11
N GLU A 2 -0.17 9.21 18.91
CA GLU A 2 1.23 8.78 19.17
C GLU A 2 1.38 7.38 19.83
N GLY A 3 0.39 6.95 20.61
CA GLY A 3 0.42 5.64 21.29
C GLY A 3 0.37 4.44 20.34
N ALA A 4 -0.34 4.54 19.22
CA ALA A 4 -0.49 3.45 18.25
C ALA A 4 0.79 3.23 17.42
N GLU A 5 1.40 4.31 16.94
CA GLU A 5 2.69 4.27 16.22
C GLU A 5 3.80 3.72 17.12
N SER A 6 3.88 4.18 18.38
CA SER A 6 4.86 3.68 19.35
C SER A 6 4.68 2.18 19.61
N SER A 7 3.44 1.71 19.70
CA SER A 7 3.14 0.29 19.92
C SER A 7 3.53 -0.58 18.73
N HIS A 8 3.29 -0.14 17.50
CA HIS A 8 3.70 -0.88 16.30
C HIS A 8 5.21 -0.87 16.10
N ARG A 9 5.90 0.25 16.35
CA ARG A 9 7.37 0.32 16.30
C ARG A 9 8.03 -0.59 17.35
N LYS A 10 7.47 -0.68 18.55
CA LYS A 10 7.90 -1.66 19.57
C LYS A 10 7.64 -3.10 19.13
N ALA A 11 6.48 -3.37 18.53
CA ALA A 11 6.18 -4.70 18.00
C ALA A 11 7.17 -5.12 16.90
N ILE A 12 7.56 -4.21 16.01
CA ILE A 12 8.61 -4.44 15.02
C ILE A 12 9.97 -4.70 15.67
N ALA A 13 10.32 -3.93 16.71
CA ALA A 13 11.57 -4.12 17.44
C ALA A 13 11.64 -5.46 18.19
N LEU A 14 10.49 -5.96 18.68
CA LEU A 14 10.40 -7.23 19.38
C LEU A 14 10.22 -8.43 18.43
N LYS A 15 9.55 -8.22 17.29
CA LYS A 15 9.25 -9.26 16.30
C LYS A 15 9.32 -8.67 14.88
N PRO A 16 10.53 -8.65 14.28
CA PRO A 16 10.74 -8.07 12.95
C PRO A 16 10.04 -8.83 11.80
N ASP A 17 9.55 -10.04 12.05
CA ASP A 17 8.82 -10.87 11.09
C ASP A 17 7.29 -10.67 11.17
N PHE A 18 6.81 -9.74 12.01
CA PHE A 18 5.38 -9.55 12.18
C PHE A 18 4.77 -8.69 11.08
N VAL A 19 4.40 -9.34 9.97
CA VAL A 19 3.70 -8.78 8.80
C VAL A 19 2.54 -7.85 9.21
N GLY A 20 1.75 -8.26 10.21
CA GLY A 20 0.60 -7.50 10.70
C GLY A 20 0.97 -6.14 11.31
N ALA A 21 2.11 -6.03 12.00
CA ALA A 21 2.55 -4.74 12.55
C ALA A 21 2.97 -3.76 11.45
N TYR A 22 3.71 -4.23 10.44
CA TYR A 22 4.09 -3.40 9.30
C TYR A 22 2.86 -2.94 8.51
N TYR A 23 1.92 -3.83 8.23
CA TYR A 23 0.68 -3.48 7.53
C TYR A 23 -0.16 -2.46 8.30
N ASN A 24 -0.34 -2.65 9.61
CA ASN A 24 -1.13 -1.73 10.44
C ASN A 24 -0.43 -0.37 10.60
N LEU A 25 0.90 -0.37 10.77
CA LEU A 25 1.68 0.86 10.81
C LEU A 25 1.60 1.62 9.49
N GLY A 26 1.76 0.92 8.35
CA GLY A 26 1.62 1.52 7.03
C GLY A 26 0.24 2.14 6.81
N SER A 27 -0.82 1.44 7.22
CA SER A 27 -2.20 1.95 7.11
C SER A 27 -2.44 3.18 7.99
N MET A 28 -1.87 3.20 9.20
CA MET A 28 -1.90 4.37 10.07
C MET A 28 -1.14 5.55 9.46
N LEU A 29 0.07 5.32 8.94
CA LEU A 29 0.90 6.36 8.32
C LEU A 29 0.25 6.95 7.07
N GLN A 30 -0.40 6.10 6.27
CA GLN A 30 -1.20 6.52 5.13
C GLN A 30 -2.34 7.45 5.57
N ALA A 31 -3.08 7.10 6.63
CA ALA A 31 -4.13 7.95 7.19
C ALA A 31 -3.61 9.29 7.77
N LEU A 32 -2.33 9.33 8.15
CA LEU A 32 -1.63 10.55 8.58
C LEU A 32 -0.97 11.32 7.42
N ASN A 33 -1.18 10.89 6.17
CA ASN A 33 -0.56 11.45 4.96
C ASN A 33 1.00 11.41 4.98
N ARG A 34 1.59 10.50 5.76
CA ARG A 34 3.03 10.19 5.78
C ARG A 34 3.30 9.06 4.78
N LEU A 35 3.13 9.38 3.50
CA LEU A 35 3.00 8.39 2.43
C LEU A 35 4.28 7.61 2.17
N GLU A 36 5.45 8.25 2.24
CA GLU A 36 6.75 7.60 2.02
C GLU A 36 7.05 6.58 3.12
N GLU A 37 6.70 6.89 4.37
CA GLU A 37 6.84 5.95 5.48
C GLU A 37 5.82 4.80 5.38
N ALA A 38 4.61 5.09 4.89
CA ALA A 38 3.59 4.07 4.64
C ALA A 38 4.05 3.08 3.55
N GLU A 39 4.62 3.59 2.45
CA GLU A 39 5.22 2.80 1.38
C GLU A 39 6.30 1.85 1.93
N ALA A 40 7.23 2.38 2.74
CA ALA A 40 8.27 1.57 3.37
C ALA A 40 7.68 0.44 4.22
N CYS A 41 6.63 0.73 4.99
CA CYS A 41 5.96 -0.28 5.81
C CYS A 41 5.26 -1.35 4.98
N PHE A 42 4.53 -0.98 3.92
CA PHE A 42 3.88 -1.96 3.05
C PHE A 42 4.89 -2.82 2.29
N ASN A 43 6.00 -2.23 1.82
CA ASN A 43 7.08 -2.97 1.18
C ASN A 43 7.71 -4.00 2.15
N GLN A 44 7.90 -3.66 3.43
CA GLN A 44 8.35 -4.64 4.42
C GLN A 44 7.32 -5.75 4.67
N ALA A 45 6.03 -5.40 4.75
CA ALA A 45 4.97 -6.41 4.87
C ALA A 45 4.94 -7.37 3.68
N ILE A 46 5.16 -6.86 2.46
CA ILE A 46 5.25 -7.64 1.22
C ILE A 46 6.51 -8.50 1.19
N ALA A 47 7.66 -7.97 1.62
CA ALA A 47 8.91 -8.74 1.67
C ALA A 47 8.79 -9.94 2.61
N LEU A 48 8.10 -9.76 3.74
CA LEU A 48 7.82 -10.84 4.70
C LEU A 48 6.70 -11.78 4.23
N LYS A 49 5.72 -11.26 3.48
CA LYS A 49 4.58 -12.03 2.96
C LYS A 49 4.23 -11.60 1.51
N PRO A 50 4.89 -12.21 0.51
CA PRO A 50 4.72 -11.84 -0.91
C PRO A 50 3.35 -12.19 -1.51
N ASP A 51 2.53 -12.98 -0.81
CA ASP A 51 1.16 -13.34 -1.19
C ASP A 51 0.11 -12.47 -0.46
N TYR A 52 0.50 -11.35 0.14
CA TYR A 52 -0.42 -10.51 0.89
C TYR A 52 -1.15 -9.47 0.02
N ALA A 53 -2.23 -9.89 -0.63
CA ALA A 53 -3.01 -9.05 -1.56
C ALA A 53 -3.40 -7.66 -0.98
N LYS A 54 -3.81 -7.60 0.29
CA LYS A 54 -4.17 -6.33 0.97
C LYS A 54 -3.00 -5.36 1.08
N ALA A 55 -1.78 -5.85 1.31
CA ALA A 55 -0.60 -4.99 1.38
C ALA A 55 -0.28 -4.38 0.01
N TYR A 56 -0.43 -5.15 -1.08
CA TYR A 56 -0.29 -4.63 -2.44
C TYR A 56 -1.36 -3.58 -2.79
N SER A 57 -2.62 -3.79 -2.40
CA SER A 57 -3.69 -2.80 -2.60
C SER A 57 -3.39 -1.48 -1.87
N ASN A 58 -2.99 -1.55 -0.60
CA ASN A 58 -2.67 -0.34 0.17
C ASN A 58 -1.38 0.35 -0.30
N LEU A 59 -0.40 -0.42 -0.80
CA LEU A 59 0.77 0.14 -1.49
C LEU A 59 0.35 0.89 -2.75
N GLY A 60 -0.55 0.31 -3.56
CA GLY A 60 -1.11 0.97 -4.73
C GLY A 60 -1.79 2.30 -4.38
N ASN A 61 -2.62 2.31 -3.32
CA ASN A 61 -3.28 3.53 -2.84
C ASN A 61 -2.26 4.60 -2.42
N THR A 62 -1.18 4.18 -1.74
CA THR A 62 -0.09 5.08 -1.32
C THR A 62 0.65 5.66 -2.51
N LEU A 63 1.01 4.83 -3.50
CA LEU A 63 1.72 5.25 -4.71
C LEU A 63 0.86 6.18 -5.57
N GLN A 64 -0.45 5.94 -5.66
CA GLN A 64 -1.38 6.83 -6.34
C GLN A 64 -1.40 8.21 -5.69
N ALA A 65 -1.45 8.27 -4.35
CA ALA A 65 -1.40 9.53 -3.61
C ALA A 65 -0.06 10.27 -3.76
N LEU A 66 1.04 9.54 -4.00
CA LEU A 66 2.36 10.09 -4.35
C LEU A 66 2.48 10.50 -5.83
N GLY A 67 1.45 10.28 -6.66
CA GLY A 67 1.48 10.56 -8.10
C GLY A 67 2.25 9.54 -8.94
N ARG A 68 2.68 8.42 -8.35
CA ARG A 68 3.42 7.33 -9.02
C ARG A 68 2.44 6.32 -9.62
N LEU A 69 1.71 6.76 -10.64
CA LEU A 69 0.55 6.04 -11.20
C LEU A 69 0.91 4.69 -11.82
N GLU A 70 2.03 4.59 -12.54
CA GLU A 70 2.48 3.33 -13.15
C GLU A 70 2.79 2.26 -12.09
N GLU A 71 3.40 2.66 -10.96
CA GLU A 71 3.75 1.74 -9.88
C GLU A 71 2.51 1.36 -9.05
N ALA A 72 1.55 2.28 -8.92
CA ALA A 72 0.26 2.00 -8.33
C ALA A 72 -0.49 0.93 -9.15
N GLU A 73 -0.55 1.09 -10.47
CA GLU A 73 -1.16 0.14 -11.40
C GLU A 73 -0.57 -1.27 -11.23
N ALA A 74 0.76 -1.39 -11.23
CA ALA A 74 1.45 -2.66 -11.02
C ALA A 74 1.11 -3.30 -9.66
N SER A 75 1.00 -2.48 -8.61
CA SER A 75 0.64 -2.95 -7.27
C SER A 75 -0.79 -3.50 -7.22
N TYR A 76 -1.77 -2.80 -7.78
CA TYR A 76 -3.15 -3.31 -7.84
C TYR A 76 -3.27 -4.55 -8.72
N ALA A 77 -2.58 -4.59 -9.87
CA ALA A 77 -2.56 -5.77 -10.72
C ALA A 77 -2.02 -7.00 -9.96
N LYS A 78 -0.99 -6.80 -9.11
CA LYS A 78 -0.47 -7.88 -8.26
C LYS A 78 -1.47 -8.30 -7.18
N ALA A 79 -2.18 -7.36 -6.56
CA ALA A 79 -3.24 -7.68 -5.60
C ALA A 79 -4.36 -8.53 -6.24
N ILE A 80 -4.81 -8.16 -7.45
CA ILE A 80 -5.83 -8.90 -8.22
C ILE A 80 -5.32 -10.28 -8.63
N ALA A 81 -4.04 -10.39 -9.03
CA ALA A 81 -3.46 -11.69 -9.38
C ALA A 81 -3.40 -12.66 -8.18
N LEU A 82 -3.26 -12.14 -6.95
CA LEU A 82 -3.28 -12.92 -5.72
C LEU A 82 -4.72 -13.21 -5.24
N GLU A 83 -5.62 -12.25 -5.38
CA GLU A 83 -7.03 -12.35 -4.97
C GLU A 83 -7.92 -11.78 -6.08
N PRO A 84 -8.35 -12.60 -7.06
CA PRO A 84 -9.12 -12.13 -8.23
C PRO A 84 -10.45 -11.47 -7.88
N ASP A 85 -11.05 -11.86 -6.75
CA ASP A 85 -12.33 -11.34 -6.27
C ASP A 85 -12.18 -10.07 -5.40
N TYR A 86 -10.97 -9.50 -5.32
CA TYR A 86 -10.71 -8.32 -4.49
C TYR A 86 -11.27 -7.04 -5.13
N ALA A 87 -12.57 -6.80 -4.90
CA ALA A 87 -13.32 -5.70 -5.52
C ALA A 87 -12.69 -4.32 -5.33
N GLU A 88 -12.08 -4.06 -4.17
CA GLU A 88 -11.41 -2.78 -3.88
C GLU A 88 -10.21 -2.56 -4.82
N ALA A 89 -9.40 -3.59 -5.07
CA ALA A 89 -8.24 -3.48 -5.96
C ALA A 89 -8.66 -3.22 -7.41
N HIS A 90 -9.76 -3.84 -7.88
CA HIS A 90 -10.33 -3.56 -9.20
C HIS A 90 -10.83 -2.11 -9.32
N ALA A 91 -11.54 -1.62 -8.31
CA ALA A 91 -12.02 -0.24 -8.28
C ALA A 91 -10.86 0.76 -8.31
N SER A 92 -9.84 0.54 -7.47
CA SER A 92 -8.67 1.41 -7.40
C SER A 92 -7.80 1.35 -8.67
N LEU A 93 -7.68 0.19 -9.31
CA LEU A 93 -7.02 0.06 -10.62
C LEU A 93 -7.76 0.87 -11.69
N GLY A 94 -9.09 0.76 -11.77
CA GLY A 94 -9.90 1.52 -12.72
C GLY A 94 -9.75 3.03 -12.56
N LEU A 95 -9.72 3.53 -11.32
CA LEU A 95 -9.44 4.93 -11.02
C LEU A 95 -8.02 5.34 -11.44
N THR A 96 -7.03 4.49 -11.18
CA THR A 96 -5.62 4.74 -11.55
C THR A 96 -5.46 4.86 -13.06
N LEU A 97 -6.07 3.95 -13.84
CA LEU A 97 -6.00 3.96 -15.30
C LEU A 97 -6.66 5.20 -15.91
N LYS A 98 -7.79 5.64 -15.34
CA LYS A 98 -8.43 6.89 -15.76
C LYS A 98 -7.50 8.08 -15.51
N ASN A 99 -6.93 8.16 -14.30
CA ASN A 99 -6.00 9.23 -13.95
C ASN A 99 -4.78 9.20 -14.87
N SER A 100 -4.14 8.04 -15.07
CA SER A 100 -2.93 7.94 -15.90
C SER A 100 -3.19 8.32 -17.36
N ALA A 101 -4.38 8.04 -17.89
CA ALA A 101 -4.81 8.50 -19.21
C ALA A 101 -4.96 10.04 -19.26
N ASP A 102 -5.61 10.64 -18.26
CA ASP A 102 -5.78 12.09 -18.17
C ASP A 102 -4.42 12.80 -18.05
N TRP A 103 -3.51 12.28 -17.23
CA TRP A 103 -2.14 12.81 -17.07
C TRP A 103 -1.32 12.75 -18.37
N LYS A 104 -1.50 11.69 -19.17
CA LYS A 104 -0.82 11.55 -20.47
C LYS A 104 -1.34 12.54 -21.52
N MET A 105 -2.61 12.97 -21.44
CA MET A 105 -3.16 13.96 -22.36
C MET A 105 -2.78 15.41 -22.02
N LEU A 106 -2.29 15.68 -20.81
CA LEU A 106 -1.87 17.01 -20.36
C LEU A 106 -0.38 17.33 -20.63
N ARG A 107 0.36 16.42 -21.26
CA ARG A 107 1.75 16.61 -21.70
C ARG A 107 1.81 16.82 -23.22
#